data_AF-A0A0C3CA26-F1
#
_entry.id   AF-A0A0C3CA26-F1
#
_cell.length_a   1.000
_cell.length_b   1.000
_cell.length_c   1.000
_cell.angle_alpha   90.00
_cell.angle_beta   90.00
_cell.angle_gamma   90.00
#
_symmetry.space_group_name_H-M   'P 1'
#
loop_
_entity.id
_entity.type
_entity.pdbx_description
1 polymer ?
#
loop_
_entity_poly.entity_id
_entity_poly.type
_entity_poly.pdbx_seq_one_letter_code
_entity_poly.pdbx_strand_id
1 'polypeptide(L)'
;MPHEHHDSCGHDANDHDHDHDSLDALGFQDNLFAHIDRQNVVALNANGNPQDLIKPWNNRLDESQYLESDADDQLIIRVPFTGTVRLTALLLKAGPAGHTPSNILLFPNEPTLDFNDIPDVKPTQEFAVPQNRDVGEYSIKTTKFSNVSTITLFIPAAQGEETTRIYYIGFLGSWTEAKHQPVISVYEAQANPADHKKIQGMDGTWNAPSH
;
A
#
# COMPACT_ATOMS: atom_id res chain seq x y z
N MET A 1 -25.66 -23.99 76.15
CA MET A 1 -27.05 -24.00 75.67
C MET A 1 -27.30 -22.67 74.96
N PRO A 2 -27.75 -22.59 73.70
CA PRO A 2 -27.59 -23.49 72.54
C PRO A 2 -26.97 -22.75 71.31
N HIS A 3 -26.78 -23.52 70.22
CA HIS A 3 -26.41 -23.10 68.86
C HIS A 3 -27.61 -22.55 68.08
N GLU A 4 -27.39 -21.72 67.05
CA GLU A 4 -28.07 -21.84 65.75
C GLU A 4 -27.34 -21.09 64.62
N HIS A 5 -27.37 -21.71 63.43
CA HIS A 5 -26.76 -21.35 62.15
C HIS A 5 -27.55 -20.28 61.40
N HIS A 6 -26.89 -19.48 60.55
CA HIS A 6 -27.45 -19.14 59.24
C HIS A 6 -26.37 -18.86 58.20
N ASP A 7 -26.36 -19.71 57.17
CA ASP A 7 -25.71 -19.49 55.88
C ASP A 7 -26.29 -18.23 55.20
N SER A 8 -25.43 -17.46 54.52
CA SER A 8 -25.79 -16.84 53.24
C SER A 8 -24.52 -16.38 52.51
N CYS A 9 -24.15 -17.20 51.54
CA CYS A 9 -23.30 -16.88 50.41
C CYS A 9 -24.00 -15.84 49.50
N GLY A 10 -23.22 -14.91 48.95
CA GLY A 10 -23.69 -13.90 48.01
C GLY A 10 -22.51 -13.17 47.40
N HIS A 11 -21.95 -13.78 46.35
CA HIS A 11 -20.92 -13.21 45.48
C HIS A 11 -21.49 -12.01 44.72
N ASP A 12 -20.79 -10.88 44.75
CA ASP A 12 -20.90 -9.85 43.72
C ASP A 12 -19.53 -9.16 43.57
N ALA A 13 -18.56 -9.94 43.09
CA ALA A 13 -17.34 -9.41 42.53
C ALA A 13 -17.58 -9.27 41.02
N ASN A 14 -18.11 -8.12 40.62
CA ASN A 14 -17.99 -7.67 39.23
C ASN A 14 -16.56 -7.20 39.01
N ASP A 15 -15.66 -8.16 38.96
CA ASP A 15 -14.32 -8.00 38.42
C ASP A 15 -14.44 -8.18 36.90
N HIS A 16 -14.67 -7.07 36.20
CA HIS A 16 -14.52 -7.04 34.75
C HIS A 16 -13.03 -6.95 34.44
N ASP A 17 -12.31 -8.06 34.69
CA ASP A 17 -11.03 -8.34 34.07
C ASP A 17 -11.27 -8.54 32.58
N HIS A 18 -11.26 -7.43 31.84
CA HIS A 18 -11.02 -7.44 30.41
C HIS A 18 -9.51 -7.53 30.16
N ASP A 19 -8.89 -8.60 30.67
CA ASP A 19 -7.56 -9.02 30.27
C ASP A 19 -7.74 -9.96 29.08
N HIS A 20 -7.96 -9.37 27.90
CA HIS A 20 -8.00 -10.09 26.65
C HIS A 20 -7.11 -9.36 25.66
N ASP A 21 -5.88 -9.82 25.53
CA ASP A 21 -5.04 -9.81 24.32
C ASP A 21 -5.50 -8.81 23.24
N SER A 22 -5.43 -7.52 23.52
CA SER A 22 -5.85 -6.48 22.59
C SER A 22 -4.86 -6.30 21.44
N LEU A 23 -3.71 -6.98 21.49
CA LEU A 23 -2.72 -7.03 20.43
C LEU A 23 -3.13 -7.95 19.27
N ASP A 24 -3.90 -9.01 19.52
CA ASP A 24 -4.28 -9.97 18.48
C ASP A 24 -5.60 -9.64 17.77
N ALA A 25 -6.47 -8.84 18.40
CA ALA A 25 -7.75 -8.45 17.80
C ALA A 25 -7.66 -7.18 16.92
N LEU A 26 -6.78 -6.23 17.26
CA LEU A 26 -6.61 -4.98 16.49
C LEU A 26 -5.75 -5.18 15.23
N GLY A 27 -4.89 -6.19 15.20
CA GLY A 27 -3.94 -6.40 14.11
C GLY A 27 -4.53 -7.03 12.84
N PHE A 28 -5.67 -7.75 12.92
CA PHE A 28 -6.25 -8.44 11.76
C PHE A 28 -7.21 -7.59 10.94
N GLN A 29 -8.05 -6.77 11.57
CA GLN A 29 -9.07 -5.98 10.86
C GLN A 29 -8.47 -4.84 10.04
N ASP A 30 -7.38 -4.26 10.53
CA ASP A 30 -6.70 -3.16 9.85
C ASP A 30 -5.59 -3.64 8.91
N ASN A 31 -5.35 -4.96 8.79
CA ASN A 31 -4.27 -5.47 7.96
C ASN A 31 -4.57 -5.34 6.47
N LEU A 32 -3.68 -4.68 5.72
CA LEU A 32 -3.87 -4.43 4.29
C LEU A 32 -3.31 -5.53 3.37
N PHE A 33 -2.82 -6.67 3.88
CA PHE A 33 -2.20 -7.73 3.09
C PHE A 33 -3.06 -8.19 1.90
N ALA A 34 -4.36 -8.38 2.11
CA ALA A 34 -5.30 -8.81 1.05
C ALA A 34 -5.56 -7.72 -0.01
N HIS A 35 -5.22 -6.47 0.31
CA HIS A 35 -5.46 -5.30 -0.52
C HIS A 35 -4.19 -4.77 -1.21
N ILE A 36 -3.06 -5.46 -1.07
CA ILE A 36 -1.83 -5.16 -1.79
C ILE A 36 -1.83 -5.89 -3.13
N ASP A 37 -1.58 -5.17 -4.22
CA ASP A 37 -1.36 -5.75 -5.53
C ASP A 37 0.07 -6.31 -5.63
N ARG A 38 0.23 -7.49 -5.03
CA ARG A 38 1.53 -8.16 -4.88
C ARG A 38 2.25 -8.35 -6.22
N GLN A 39 1.52 -8.67 -7.30
CA GLN A 39 2.13 -8.94 -8.61
C GLN A 39 2.83 -7.72 -9.20
N ASN A 40 2.39 -6.52 -8.83
CA ASN A 40 2.94 -5.26 -9.32
C ASN A 40 3.83 -4.56 -8.29
N VAL A 41 4.27 -5.26 -7.24
CA VAL A 41 5.31 -4.74 -6.34
C VAL A 41 6.63 -4.73 -7.10
N VAL A 42 7.27 -3.56 -7.10
CA VAL A 42 8.54 -3.32 -7.81
C VAL A 42 9.59 -2.85 -6.82
N ALA A 43 10.83 -3.28 -7.01
CA ALA A 43 11.98 -2.73 -6.31
C ALA A 43 13.07 -2.28 -7.30
N LEU A 44 13.79 -1.22 -6.94
CA LEU A 44 14.96 -0.72 -7.66
C LEU A 44 16.22 -0.91 -6.80
N ASN A 45 17.34 -1.18 -7.47
CA ASN A 45 18.63 -1.53 -6.85
C ASN A 45 18.55 -2.75 -5.93
N ALA A 46 17.78 -3.78 -6.32
CA ALA A 46 17.47 -4.90 -5.45
C ALA A 46 17.81 -6.25 -6.09
N ASN A 47 18.36 -7.14 -5.28
CA ASN A 47 18.52 -8.56 -5.54
C ASN A 47 17.49 -9.36 -4.72
N GLY A 48 16.80 -10.29 -5.38
CA GLY A 48 15.66 -11.03 -4.82
C GLY A 48 14.31 -10.58 -5.40
N ASN A 49 13.24 -11.27 -5.01
CA ASN A 49 11.90 -10.95 -5.47
C ASN A 49 11.18 -10.01 -4.49
N PRO A 50 10.77 -8.79 -4.90
CA PRO A 50 10.09 -7.87 -3.99
C PRO A 50 8.73 -8.36 -3.50
N GLN A 51 8.07 -9.27 -4.23
CA GLN A 51 6.81 -9.87 -3.79
C GLN A 51 6.98 -10.69 -2.50
N ASP A 52 8.16 -11.27 -2.30
CA ASP A 52 8.44 -12.09 -1.13
C ASP A 52 8.46 -11.27 0.15
N LEU A 53 8.61 -9.94 0.08
CA LEU A 53 8.51 -9.07 1.25
C LEU A 53 7.08 -8.97 1.80
N ILE A 54 6.07 -9.20 0.96
CA ILE A 54 4.66 -9.05 1.32
C ILE A 54 4.11 -10.42 1.76
N LYS A 55 4.19 -10.67 3.07
CA LYS A 55 3.76 -11.93 3.69
C LYS A 55 2.47 -11.75 4.50
N PRO A 56 1.64 -12.79 4.67
CA PRO A 56 0.58 -12.72 5.67
C PRO A 56 1.18 -12.67 7.08
N TRP A 57 0.44 -12.08 8.03
CA TRP A 57 0.94 -11.76 9.38
C TRP A 57 1.56 -12.96 10.12
N ASN A 58 1.01 -14.16 9.93
CA ASN A 58 1.52 -15.40 10.53
C ASN A 58 2.90 -15.80 10.01
N ASN A 59 3.30 -15.36 8.80
CA ASN A 59 4.58 -15.67 8.18
C ASN A 59 5.58 -14.50 8.23
N ARG A 60 5.26 -13.41 8.95
CA ARG A 60 6.11 -12.21 9.02
C ARG A 60 7.52 -12.44 9.58
N LEU A 61 7.70 -13.52 10.35
CA LEU A 61 8.97 -13.88 10.98
C LEU A 61 9.81 -14.85 10.13
N ASP A 62 9.28 -15.36 9.03
CA ASP A 62 10.03 -16.22 8.11
C ASP A 62 11.09 -15.39 7.38
N GLU A 63 12.36 -15.78 7.53
CA GLU A 63 13.51 -15.11 6.93
C GLU A 63 14.14 -15.91 5.79
N SER A 64 13.48 -16.98 5.34
CA SER A 64 13.97 -17.79 4.21
C SER A 64 14.07 -17.00 2.90
N GLN A 65 13.20 -16.00 2.72
CA GLN A 65 13.20 -15.06 1.59
C GLN A 65 13.36 -13.62 2.09
N TYR A 66 14.19 -12.86 1.38
CA TYR A 66 14.50 -11.47 1.65
C TYR A 66 14.81 -10.72 0.36
N LEU A 67 14.78 -9.39 0.45
CA LEU A 67 15.27 -8.48 -0.57
C LEU A 67 16.53 -7.81 -0.03
N GLU A 68 17.61 -7.84 -0.81
CA GLU A 68 18.87 -7.19 -0.49
C GLU A 68 19.19 -6.14 -1.56
N SER A 69 19.90 -5.07 -1.21
CA SER A 69 20.37 -4.11 -2.20
C SER A 69 21.53 -4.65 -3.03
N ASP A 70 21.57 -4.31 -4.32
CA ASP A 70 22.48 -4.96 -5.30
C ASP A 70 23.83 -4.27 -5.46
N ALA A 71 23.84 -2.95 -5.68
CA ALA A 71 25.07 -2.19 -5.95
C ALA A 71 25.58 -1.36 -4.76
N ASP A 72 24.67 -0.72 -4.05
CA ASP A 72 24.92 0.10 -2.86
C ASP A 72 23.81 -0.15 -1.82
N ASP A 73 23.80 0.58 -0.71
CA ASP A 73 22.86 0.37 0.40
C ASP A 73 21.48 1.03 0.20
N GLN A 74 21.24 1.65 -0.96
CA GLN A 74 20.00 2.34 -1.27
C GLN A 74 18.96 1.39 -1.87
N LEU A 75 17.69 1.54 -1.48
CA LEU A 75 16.59 0.75 -2.05
C LEU A 75 15.37 1.63 -2.28
N ILE A 76 14.69 1.41 -3.40
CA ILE A 76 13.33 1.91 -3.62
C ILE A 76 12.41 0.72 -3.74
N ILE A 77 11.31 0.71 -2.97
CA ILE A 77 10.28 -0.33 -3.03
C ILE A 77 8.94 0.35 -3.25
N ARG A 78 8.23 -0.06 -4.30
CA ARG A 78 6.93 0.47 -4.70
C ARG A 78 5.86 -0.58 -4.46
N VAL A 79 4.90 -0.25 -3.60
CA VAL A 79 3.81 -1.16 -3.22
C VAL A 79 2.48 -0.57 -3.68
N PRO A 80 1.90 -1.07 -4.79
CA PRO A 80 0.56 -0.70 -5.21
C PRO A 80 -0.51 -1.41 -4.37
N PHE A 81 -1.64 -0.74 -4.17
CA PHE A 81 -2.84 -1.29 -3.56
C PHE A 81 -3.91 -1.54 -4.62
N THR A 82 -4.81 -2.48 -4.36
CA THR A 82 -5.93 -2.83 -5.26
C THR A 82 -7.08 -1.82 -5.22
N GLY A 83 -6.92 -0.74 -4.44
CA GLY A 83 -7.89 0.34 -4.31
C GLY A 83 -7.28 1.51 -3.55
N THR A 84 -8.13 2.38 -3.02
CA THR A 84 -7.68 3.49 -2.19
C THR A 84 -7.54 3.04 -0.74
N VAL A 85 -6.38 3.27 -0.13
CA VAL A 85 -6.17 3.02 1.30
C VAL A 85 -5.94 4.30 2.09
N ARG A 86 -6.30 4.24 3.37
CA ARG A 86 -5.92 5.19 4.41
C ARG A 86 -4.96 4.48 5.35
N LEU A 87 -3.68 4.86 5.33
CA LEU A 87 -2.63 4.22 6.11
C LEU A 87 -2.60 4.73 7.56
N THR A 88 -2.41 3.81 8.50
CA THR A 88 -2.24 4.08 9.93
C THR A 88 -0.88 3.63 10.45
N ALA A 89 -0.31 2.56 9.91
CA ALA A 89 1.05 2.12 10.26
C ALA A 89 1.77 1.41 9.10
N LEU A 90 3.10 1.47 9.15
CA LEU A 90 4.01 0.61 8.38
C LEU A 90 4.59 -0.44 9.35
N LEU A 91 4.63 -1.69 8.90
CA LEU A 91 5.26 -2.81 9.59
C LEU A 91 6.51 -3.20 8.81
N LEU A 92 7.66 -3.28 9.46
CA LEU A 92 8.94 -3.57 8.80
C LEU A 92 9.77 -4.54 9.63
N LYS A 93 10.33 -5.55 8.96
CA LYS A 93 11.40 -6.41 9.50
C LYS A 93 12.61 -6.32 8.58
N ALA A 94 13.76 -5.95 9.12
CA ALA A 94 14.98 -5.68 8.35
C ALA A 94 16.24 -6.15 9.12
N GLY A 95 17.42 -5.97 8.52
CA GLY A 95 18.71 -6.36 9.11
C GLY A 95 19.21 -7.73 8.63
N PRO A 96 19.93 -8.51 9.45
CA PRO A 96 20.36 -8.24 10.82
C PRO A 96 21.52 -7.22 10.90
N ALA A 97 21.75 -6.70 12.11
CA ALA A 97 22.91 -5.89 12.46
C ALA A 97 23.13 -4.71 11.49
N GLY A 98 24.30 -4.61 10.86
CA GLY A 98 24.64 -3.48 10.00
C GLY A 98 23.86 -3.41 8.68
N HIS A 99 23.19 -4.49 8.27
CA HIS A 99 22.27 -4.47 7.12
C HIS A 99 20.92 -3.80 7.41
N THR A 100 20.71 -3.33 8.64
CA THR A 100 19.47 -2.66 9.02
C THR A 100 19.44 -1.27 8.37
N PRO A 101 18.34 -0.88 7.69
CA PRO A 101 18.14 0.48 7.20
C PRO A 101 18.40 1.51 8.30
N SER A 102 19.02 2.64 8.00
CA SER A 102 19.12 3.78 8.91
C SER A 102 17.76 4.45 9.08
N ASN A 103 17.16 4.79 7.94
CA ASN A 103 15.90 5.50 7.84
C ASN A 103 15.01 4.85 6.77
N ILE A 104 13.71 5.11 6.84
CA ILE A 104 12.78 4.84 5.75
C ILE A 104 11.92 6.06 5.47
N LEU A 105 11.88 6.46 4.21
CA LEU A 105 11.19 7.64 3.71
C LEU A 105 9.97 7.21 2.89
N LEU A 106 8.81 7.82 3.17
CA LEU A 106 7.52 7.44 2.58
C LEU A 106 7.02 8.51 1.61
N PHE A 107 6.65 8.06 0.42
CA PHE A 107 6.11 8.89 -0.67
C PHE A 107 4.80 8.28 -1.19
N PRO A 108 3.64 8.81 -0.78
CA PRO A 108 2.35 8.33 -1.26
C PRO A 108 2.09 8.82 -2.68
N ASN A 109 1.57 7.93 -3.53
CA ASN A 109 1.14 8.19 -4.92
C ASN A 109 2.25 8.67 -5.86
N GLU A 110 3.49 8.24 -5.62
CA GLU A 110 4.65 8.53 -6.46
C GLU A 110 5.17 7.26 -7.15
N PRO A 111 4.45 6.68 -8.12
CA PRO A 111 4.74 5.37 -8.71
C PRO A 111 5.96 5.37 -9.64
N THR A 112 6.46 6.54 -10.04
CA THR A 112 7.60 6.69 -10.95
C THR A 112 8.88 7.16 -10.28
N LEU A 113 8.81 7.58 -9.00
CA LEU A 113 9.93 8.17 -8.25
C LEU A 113 11.17 7.28 -8.27
N ASP A 114 12.26 7.80 -8.82
CA ASP A 114 13.55 7.11 -8.89
C ASP A 114 14.64 7.82 -8.07
N PHE A 115 15.88 7.32 -8.13
CA PHE A 115 17.01 7.88 -7.39
C PHE A 115 17.43 9.29 -7.84
N ASN A 116 17.12 9.68 -9.08
CA ASN A 116 17.42 11.02 -9.58
C ASN A 116 16.39 12.04 -9.08
N ASP A 117 15.15 11.62 -8.87
CA ASP A 117 14.07 12.49 -8.40
C ASP A 117 14.11 12.74 -6.88
N ILE A 118 14.59 11.76 -6.10
CA ILE A 118 14.58 11.80 -4.62
C ILE A 118 15.15 13.09 -4.01
N PRO A 119 16.29 13.65 -4.48
CA PRO A 119 16.84 14.89 -3.94
C PRO A 119 15.89 16.09 -4.06
N ASP A 120 15.01 16.09 -5.06
CA ASP A 120 14.09 17.19 -5.38
C ASP A 120 12.70 17.00 -4.77
N VAL A 121 12.38 15.78 -4.30
CA VAL A 121 11.07 15.45 -3.73
C VAL A 121 11.18 15.29 -2.22
N LYS A 122 10.40 16.09 -1.48
CA LYS A 122 10.35 15.99 -0.02
C LYS A 122 9.55 14.74 0.42
N PRO A 123 10.08 13.88 1.30
CA PRO A 123 9.32 12.77 1.86
C PRO A 123 8.12 13.28 2.67
N THR A 124 7.00 12.56 2.57
CA THR A 124 5.79 12.92 3.34
C THR A 124 5.96 12.59 4.81
N GLN A 125 6.64 11.48 5.10
CA GLN A 125 7.02 11.08 6.45
C GLN A 125 8.32 10.27 6.38
N GLU A 126 9.10 10.33 7.45
CA GLU A 126 10.38 9.64 7.60
C GLU A 126 10.43 9.00 8.98
N PHE A 127 11.03 7.81 9.06
CA PHE A 127 11.25 7.10 10.31
C PHE A 127 12.70 6.66 10.43
N ALA A 128 13.30 6.86 11.61
CA ALA A 128 14.53 6.17 11.97
C ALA A 128 14.20 4.72 12.34
N VAL A 129 14.96 3.78 11.79
CA VAL A 129 14.76 2.35 12.01
C VAL A 129 15.77 1.90 13.07
N PRO A 130 15.37 1.46 14.27
CA PRO A 130 16.33 0.95 15.24
C PRO A 130 16.92 -0.39 14.77
N GLN A 131 18.18 -0.66 15.14
CA GLN A 131 18.77 -1.99 14.98
C GLN A 131 18.09 -2.99 15.92
N ASN A 132 17.02 -3.62 15.46
CA ASN A 132 16.35 -4.71 16.13
C ASN A 132 16.02 -5.83 15.12
N ARG A 133 15.62 -6.98 15.66
CA ARG A 133 15.25 -8.15 14.84
C ARG A 133 13.76 -8.41 14.80
N ASP A 134 13.01 -7.71 15.65
CA ASP A 134 11.56 -7.79 15.72
C ASP A 134 10.92 -7.05 14.55
N VAL A 135 9.60 -7.23 14.37
CA VAL A 135 8.84 -6.43 13.42
C VAL A 135 8.59 -5.06 14.06
N GLY A 136 9.17 -4.01 13.51
CA GLY A 136 8.92 -2.64 13.92
C GLY A 136 7.59 -2.13 13.38
N GLU A 137 6.80 -1.49 14.23
CA GLU A 137 5.59 -0.76 13.86
C GLU A 137 5.85 0.76 13.87
N TYR A 138 5.60 1.41 12.75
CA TYR A 138 5.85 2.83 12.54
C TYR A 138 4.53 3.54 12.29
N SER A 139 4.08 4.33 13.26
CA SER A 139 2.81 5.05 13.18
C SER A 139 2.84 6.13 12.09
N ILE A 140 1.94 5.99 11.12
CA ILE A 140 1.79 6.89 9.99
C ILE A 140 0.79 8.00 10.33
N LYS A 141 1.12 9.24 9.97
CA LYS A 141 0.20 10.37 10.11
C LYS A 141 -0.93 10.25 9.08
N THR A 142 -2.00 9.59 9.46
CA THR A 142 -3.15 9.24 8.59
C THR A 142 -3.71 10.41 7.77
N THR A 143 -3.65 11.65 8.28
CA THR A 143 -4.09 12.85 7.53
C THR A 143 -3.27 13.15 6.28
N LYS A 144 -2.05 12.62 6.17
CA LYS A 144 -1.17 12.73 5.00
C LYS A 144 -1.25 11.52 4.07
N PHE A 145 -1.87 10.42 4.53
CA PHE A 145 -1.93 9.14 3.83
C PHE A 145 -3.36 8.59 3.77
N SER A 146 -4.35 9.46 3.58
CA SER A 146 -5.77 9.07 3.60
C SER A 146 -6.33 8.62 2.25
N ASN A 147 -5.59 8.86 1.16
CA ASN A 147 -5.98 8.51 -0.20
C ASN A 147 -4.74 8.03 -0.96
N VAL A 148 -4.28 6.83 -0.62
CA VAL A 148 -3.07 6.23 -1.19
C VAL A 148 -3.48 5.07 -2.10
N SER A 149 -3.05 5.10 -3.36
CA SER A 149 -3.18 3.97 -4.29
C SER A 149 -1.85 3.23 -4.46
N THR A 150 -0.73 3.92 -4.28
CA THR A 150 0.62 3.35 -4.30
C THR A 150 1.44 4.01 -3.21
N ILE A 151 2.24 3.23 -2.48
CA ILE A 151 3.23 3.78 -1.54
C ILE A 151 4.63 3.44 -2.04
N THR A 152 5.46 4.46 -2.16
CA THR A 152 6.88 4.32 -2.48
C THR A 152 7.69 4.51 -1.20
N LEU A 153 8.52 3.52 -0.91
CA LEU A 153 9.44 3.50 0.22
C LEU A 153 10.85 3.70 -0.32
N PHE A 154 11.56 4.66 0.24
CA PHE A 154 12.98 4.84 -0.04
C PHE A 154 13.80 4.57 1.22
N ILE A 155 14.82 3.74 1.06
CA ILE A 155 15.82 3.45 2.09
C ILE A 155 17.13 4.08 1.60
N PRO A 156 17.67 5.08 2.31
CA PRO A 156 18.82 5.84 1.84
C PRO A 156 20.18 5.22 2.18
N ALA A 157 20.24 4.40 3.24
CA ALA A 157 21.50 3.80 3.71
C ALA A 157 21.24 2.69 4.73
N ALA A 158 22.21 1.79 4.89
CA ALA A 158 22.27 0.81 5.95
C ALA A 158 23.00 1.35 7.20
N GLN A 159 22.97 0.61 8.32
CA GLN A 159 23.60 0.99 9.58
C GLN A 159 24.88 0.21 9.86
N GLY A 160 25.80 0.17 8.90
CA GLY A 160 27.16 -0.35 9.11
C GLY A 160 27.65 -1.35 8.07
N GLU A 161 26.77 -1.86 7.22
CA GLU A 161 27.14 -2.68 6.04
C GLU A 161 26.96 -1.86 4.75
N GLU A 162 27.49 -2.39 3.64
CA GLU A 162 27.35 -1.78 2.30
C GLU A 162 26.03 -2.15 1.60
N THR A 163 25.25 -3.06 2.19
CA THR A 163 23.94 -3.48 1.67
C THR A 163 22.86 -3.43 2.73
N THR A 164 21.65 -3.08 2.30
CA THR A 164 20.44 -3.13 3.13
C THR A 164 19.68 -4.43 2.88
N ARG A 165 19.12 -5.04 3.94
CA ARG A 165 18.27 -6.25 3.83
C ARG A 165 16.90 -6.05 4.49
N ILE A 166 15.87 -6.49 3.78
CA ILE A 166 14.46 -6.41 4.21
C ILE A 166 13.83 -7.80 4.09
N TYR A 167 13.08 -8.22 5.11
CA TYR A 167 12.42 -9.53 5.18
C TYR A 167 10.91 -9.45 5.12
N TYR A 168 10.34 -8.33 5.56
CA TYR A 168 8.89 -8.17 5.66
C TYR A 168 8.50 -6.71 5.57
N ILE A 169 7.48 -6.43 4.75
CA ILE A 169 6.76 -5.17 4.71
C ILE A 169 5.27 -5.46 4.85
N GLY A 170 4.63 -4.78 5.80
CA GLY A 170 3.19 -4.81 6.00
C GLY A 170 2.64 -3.41 6.21
N PHE A 171 1.34 -3.25 6.01
CA PHE A 171 0.65 -1.99 6.23
C PHE A 171 -0.62 -2.22 7.03
N LEU A 172 -0.90 -1.30 7.95
CA LEU A 172 -2.17 -1.22 8.65
C LEU A 172 -2.96 0.00 8.17
N GLY A 173 -4.28 -0.12 8.15
CA GLY A 173 -5.19 0.95 7.77
C GLY A 173 -6.54 0.44 7.28
N SER A 174 -7.28 1.32 6.60
CA SER A 174 -8.57 0.98 6.01
C SER A 174 -8.50 1.04 4.48
N TRP A 175 -9.10 0.08 3.80
CA TRP A 175 -9.22 0.05 2.34
C TRP A 175 -10.61 0.50 1.89
N THR A 176 -10.68 1.05 0.68
CA THR A 176 -11.92 1.38 -0.02
C THR A 176 -11.76 1.05 -1.50
N GLU A 177 -12.81 0.50 -2.09
CA GLU A 177 -12.84 0.13 -3.51
C GLU A 177 -12.58 1.34 -4.42
N ALA A 178 -11.67 1.18 -5.38
CA ALA A 178 -11.41 2.20 -6.39
C ALA A 178 -12.61 2.33 -7.32
N LYS A 179 -13.28 3.49 -7.32
CA LYS A 179 -14.33 3.81 -8.28
C LYS A 179 -13.69 4.14 -9.63
N HIS A 180 -13.55 3.16 -10.51
CA HIS A 180 -13.23 3.41 -11.91
C HIS A 180 -14.44 4.04 -12.61
N GLN A 181 -14.50 5.37 -12.69
CA GLN A 181 -15.36 6.04 -13.66
C GLN A 181 -14.58 6.17 -14.98
N PRO A 182 -14.96 5.45 -16.04
CA PRO A 182 -14.38 5.69 -17.35
C PRO A 182 -14.77 7.11 -17.77
N VAL A 183 -13.77 7.96 -17.99
CA VAL A 183 -13.96 9.25 -18.68
C VAL A 183 -14.34 8.91 -20.11
N ILE A 184 -15.65 8.86 -20.39
CA ILE A 184 -16.14 8.80 -21.76
C ILE A 184 -15.91 10.19 -22.33
N SER A 185 -14.73 10.38 -22.94
CA SER A 185 -14.45 11.55 -23.77
C SER A 185 -15.37 11.48 -25.00
N VAL A 186 -16.61 11.96 -24.86
CA VAL A 186 -17.45 12.27 -26.01
C VAL A 186 -16.76 13.42 -26.74
N TYR A 187 -15.96 13.09 -27.75
CA TYR A 187 -15.58 14.06 -28.77
C TYR A 187 -16.88 14.47 -29.48
N GLU A 188 -17.42 15.62 -29.11
CA GLU A 188 -18.48 16.29 -29.85
C GLU A 188 -17.92 16.68 -31.23
N ALA A 189 -17.95 15.75 -32.18
CA ALA A 189 -17.85 16.08 -33.59
C ALA A 189 -19.16 16.74 -34.02
N GLN A 190 -19.36 18.01 -33.66
CA GLN A 190 -20.33 18.84 -34.34
C GLN A 190 -19.83 19.07 -35.78
N ALA A 191 -20.24 18.20 -36.70
CA ALA A 191 -20.11 18.46 -38.12
C ALA A 191 -20.95 19.71 -38.45
N ASN A 192 -20.30 20.85 -38.66
CA ASN A 192 -20.94 22.05 -39.18
C ASN A 192 -21.36 21.78 -40.64
N PRO A 193 -22.65 21.75 -41.00
CA PRO A 193 -23.11 21.37 -42.35
C PRO A 193 -22.83 22.40 -43.45
N ALA A 194 -22.06 23.46 -43.17
CA ALA A 194 -21.98 24.64 -44.02
C ALA A 194 -20.90 24.59 -45.13
N ASP A 195 -20.26 23.46 -45.40
CA ASP A 195 -19.20 23.42 -46.43
C ASP A 195 -19.25 22.20 -47.37
N HIS A 196 -20.41 21.99 -48.00
CA HIS A 196 -20.47 21.20 -49.23
C HIS A 196 -20.70 22.12 -50.44
N LYS A 197 -19.66 22.30 -51.26
CA LYS A 197 -19.77 22.91 -52.60
C LYS A 197 -20.70 22.07 -53.48
N LYS A 198 -21.73 22.71 -54.03
CA LYS A 198 -22.64 22.12 -55.03
C LYS A 198 -21.85 21.66 -56.26
N ILE A 199 -21.85 20.36 -56.52
CA ILE A 199 -21.49 19.81 -57.83
C ILE A 199 -22.68 20.01 -58.77
N GLN A 200 -22.44 20.74 -59.84
CA GLN A 200 -23.40 21.10 -60.88
C GLN A 200 -23.34 20.08 -62.02
N GLY A 201 -24.48 19.45 -62.31
CA GLY A 201 -24.74 18.79 -63.59
C GLY A 201 -24.79 17.26 -63.54
N MET A 202 -26.00 16.72 -63.54
CA MET A 202 -26.40 15.54 -64.32
C MET A 202 -27.91 15.38 -64.19
N ASP A 203 -28.63 16.11 -65.05
CA ASP A 203 -30.04 15.90 -65.35
C ASP A 203 -30.13 14.69 -66.29
N GLY A 204 -30.86 13.67 -65.88
CA GLY A 204 -30.87 12.37 -66.54
C GLY A 204 -32.10 11.57 -66.15
N THR A 205 -33.28 12.14 -66.38
CA THR A 205 -34.56 11.42 -66.38
C THR A 205 -34.52 10.25 -67.37
N TRP A 206 -34.40 9.03 -66.85
CA TRP A 206 -34.65 7.79 -67.56
C TRP A 206 -35.83 7.08 -66.89
N ASN A 207 -36.95 6.96 -67.60
CA ASN A 207 -38.04 6.05 -67.25
C ASN A 207 -38.37 5.23 -68.52
N ALA A 208 -38.27 3.90 -68.40
CA ALA A 208 -38.54 2.94 -69.47
C ALA A 208 -40.04 2.51 -69.47
N PRO A 209 -40.55 1.91 -70.55
CA PRO A 209 -41.97 1.96 -70.91
C PRO A 209 -42.79 0.77 -70.36
N SER A 210 -44.12 0.93 -70.34
CA SER A 210 -45.06 -0.19 -70.24
C SER A 210 -46.39 0.12 -70.94
N HIS A 211 -46.73 -0.76 -71.90
CA HIS A 211 -47.96 -0.96 -72.69
C HIS A 211 -48.29 0.02 -73.82
#